data_AF-A0A7S3T4P1-F1
#
_entry.id   AF-A0A7S3T4P1-F1
#
_cell.length_a   1.000
_cell.length_b   1.000
_cell.length_c   1.000
_cell.angle_alpha   90.00
_cell.angle_beta   90.00
_cell.angle_gamma   90.00
#
_symmetry.space_group_name_H-M   'P 1'
#
loop_
_entity.id
_entity.type
_entity.pdbx_description
1 polymer ?
#
loop_
_entity_poly.entity_id
_entity_poly.type
_entity_poly.pdbx_seq_one_letter_code
_entity_poly.pdbx_strand_id
1 'polypeptide(L)'
;GVSTGALLGELHEGCAKLSALEGQLELGRAIEGELPTMIRGCTTLVSLESRLENGEPIYDAMPGLGEKATPGFPTEKCPDTMPDLSGCSSFAAAVLGGDPGMYDRLKQQQTPLGVCLAPCLKPAIDVKSSPQTDSAGLVAGDEACFETFRELFDP
;
A
#
# COMPACT_ATOMS: atom_id res chain seq x y z
N GLY A 1 -6.11 27.92 -29.64
CA GLY A 1 -5.72 27.25 -28.40
C GLY A 1 -6.89 27.36 -27.45
N VAL A 2 -7.48 26.23 -27.07
CA VAL A 2 -8.52 26.23 -26.04
C VAL A 2 -7.84 26.66 -24.73
N SER A 3 -8.39 27.68 -24.08
CA SER A 3 -7.86 28.17 -22.79
C SER A 3 -8.02 27.06 -21.75
N THR A 4 -6.99 26.83 -20.93
CA THR A 4 -7.02 25.86 -19.82
C THR A 4 -8.24 26.04 -18.92
N GLY A 5 -8.71 27.29 -18.74
CA GLY A 5 -9.94 27.57 -17.98
C GLY A 5 -11.25 27.09 -18.64
N ALA A 6 -11.29 26.94 -19.96
CA ALA A 6 -12.45 26.39 -20.66
C ALA A 6 -12.53 24.87 -20.51
N LEU A 7 -11.38 24.18 -20.59
CA LEU A 7 -11.29 22.75 -20.34
C LEU A 7 -11.64 22.41 -18.88
N LEU A 8 -11.21 23.24 -17.92
CA LEU A 8 -11.56 23.08 -16.51
C LEU A 8 -13.06 23.26 -16.24
N GLY A 9 -13.70 24.19 -16.94
CA GLY A 9 -15.14 24.41 -16.87
C GLY A 9 -15.93 23.21 -17.39
N GLU A 10 -15.53 22.67 -18.53
CA GLU A 10 -16.12 21.45 -19.10
C GLU A 10 -15.92 20.22 -18.19
N LEU A 11 -14.75 20.13 -17.54
CA LEU A 11 -14.44 19.06 -16.58
C LEU A 11 -15.33 19.15 -15.32
N HIS A 12 -15.47 20.34 -14.73
CA HIS A 12 -16.36 20.56 -13.59
C HIS A 12 -17.83 20.27 -13.92
N GLU A 13 -18.29 20.67 -15.10
CA GLU A 13 -19.64 20.37 -15.56
C GLU A 13 -19.84 18.86 -15.79
N GLY A 14 -18.81 18.18 -16.30
CA GLY A 14 -18.76 16.72 -16.42
C GLY A 14 -18.86 16.01 -15.06
N CYS A 15 -18.09 16.45 -14.06
CA CYS A 15 -18.12 15.90 -12.70
C CYS A 15 -19.48 16.11 -12.01
N ALA A 16 -20.11 17.27 -12.20
CA ALA A 16 -21.45 17.52 -11.68
C ALA A 16 -22.50 16.58 -12.30
N LYS A 17 -22.39 16.32 -13.61
CA LYS A 17 -23.26 15.35 -14.31
C LYS A 17 -23.01 13.91 -13.84
N LEU A 18 -21.76 13.55 -13.57
CA LEU A 18 -21.40 12.23 -13.04
C LEU A 18 -21.91 12.01 -11.61
N SER A 19 -21.81 13.01 -10.74
CA SER A 19 -22.36 12.94 -9.37
C SER A 19 -23.90 12.87 -9.38
N ALA A 20 -24.55 13.57 -10.32
CA ALA A 20 -26.00 13.44 -10.52
C ALA A 20 -26.40 12.04 -11.02
N LEU A 21 -25.58 11.41 -11.87
CA LEU A 21 -25.75 10.02 -12.31
C LEU A 21 -25.54 9.02 -11.16
N GLU A 22 -24.59 9.27 -10.26
CA GLU A 22 -24.36 8.47 -9.04
C GLU A 22 -25.58 8.49 -8.11
N GLY A 23 -26.17 9.68 -7.88
CA GLY A 23 -27.42 9.82 -7.11
C GLY A 23 -28.63 9.14 -7.78
N GLN A 24 -28.64 9.01 -9.11
CA GLN A 24 -29.66 8.26 -9.83
C GLN A 24 -29.43 6.74 -9.79
N LEU A 25 -28.18 6.29 -9.68
CA LEU A 25 -27.82 4.87 -9.51
C LEU A 25 -28.24 4.33 -8.13
N GLU A 26 -28.09 5.12 -7.06
CA GLU A 26 -28.54 4.70 -5.72
C GLU A 26 -30.06 4.47 -5.66
N LEU A 27 -30.82 5.13 -6.54
CA LEU A 27 -32.27 4.93 -6.67
C LEU A 27 -32.66 3.76 -7.60
N GLY A 28 -31.70 3.23 -8.37
CA GLY A 28 -31.93 2.32 -9.49
C GLY A 28 -31.11 1.04 -9.41
N ARG A 29 -31.62 0.06 -8.67
CA ARG A 29 -31.30 -1.39 -8.79
C ARG A 29 -31.02 -1.79 -10.25
N ALA A 30 -29.75 -1.99 -10.66
CA ALA A 30 -29.31 -2.92 -11.74
C ALA A 30 -27.88 -2.71 -12.33
N ILE A 31 -27.04 -1.79 -11.84
CA ILE A 31 -25.65 -1.68 -12.34
C ILE A 31 -24.65 -2.14 -11.28
N GLU A 32 -24.60 -3.44 -11.04
CA GLU A 32 -23.45 -4.05 -10.37
C GLU A 32 -22.38 -4.33 -11.45
N GLY A 33 -21.24 -3.62 -11.43
CA GLY A 33 -20.19 -3.82 -12.43
C GLY A 33 -19.16 -2.69 -12.55
N GLU A 34 -18.41 -2.72 -13.65
CA GLU A 34 -17.25 -1.84 -13.95
C GLU A 34 -17.60 -0.35 -14.07
N LEU A 35 -18.83 0.00 -14.44
CA LEU A 35 -19.23 1.39 -14.70
C LEU A 35 -19.27 2.27 -13.43
N PRO A 36 -19.94 1.87 -12.33
CA PRO A 36 -19.82 2.57 -11.04
C PRO A 36 -18.36 2.71 -10.56
N THR A 37 -17.53 1.68 -10.75
CA THR A 37 -16.11 1.71 -10.42
C THR A 37 -15.36 2.75 -11.25
N MET A 38 -15.65 2.81 -12.56
CA MET A 38 -15.09 3.82 -13.47
C MET A 38 -15.49 5.23 -13.04
N ILE A 39 -16.77 5.45 -12.73
CA ILE A 39 -17.27 6.77 -12.28
C ILE A 39 -16.54 7.20 -11.01
N ARG A 40 -16.46 6.33 -10.01
CA ARG A 40 -15.73 6.60 -8.76
C ARG A 40 -14.24 6.87 -9.00
N GLY A 41 -13.62 6.11 -9.90
CA GLY A 41 -12.23 6.29 -10.29
C GLY A 41 -12.00 7.67 -10.94
N CYS A 42 -12.83 8.04 -11.92
CA CYS A 42 -12.78 9.34 -12.57
C CYS A 42 -12.99 10.50 -11.58
N THR A 43 -13.98 10.41 -10.69
CA THR A 43 -14.21 11.42 -9.65
C THR A 43 -13.00 11.57 -8.73
N THR A 44 -12.35 10.46 -8.38
CA THR A 44 -11.13 10.48 -7.56
C THR A 44 -9.99 11.18 -8.29
N LEU A 45 -9.75 10.86 -9.56
CA LEU A 45 -8.68 11.47 -10.37
C LEU A 45 -8.88 12.99 -10.51
N VAL A 46 -10.09 13.44 -10.81
CA VAL A 46 -10.38 14.89 -10.94
C VAL A 46 -10.15 15.62 -9.60
N SER A 47 -10.52 15.00 -8.47
CA SER A 47 -10.23 15.55 -7.16
C SER A 47 -8.73 15.71 -6.91
N LEU A 48 -7.92 14.72 -7.29
CA LEU A 48 -6.46 14.79 -7.16
C LEU A 48 -5.85 15.86 -8.08
N GLU A 49 -6.35 16.01 -9.31
CA GLU A 49 -5.93 17.07 -10.23
C GLU A 49 -6.22 18.46 -9.63
N SER A 50 -7.44 18.65 -9.10
CA SER A 50 -7.82 19.91 -8.45
C SER A 50 -6.91 20.25 -7.25
N ARG A 51 -6.55 19.25 -6.44
CA ARG A 51 -5.60 19.42 -5.33
C ARG A 51 -4.23 19.88 -5.84
N LEU A 52 -3.71 19.23 -6.87
CA LEU A 52 -2.42 19.60 -7.48
C LEU A 52 -2.43 21.02 -8.05
N GLU A 53 -3.50 21.43 -8.71
CA GLU A 53 -3.66 22.80 -9.23
C GLU A 53 -3.64 23.87 -8.13
N ASN A 54 -4.18 23.53 -6.95
CA ASN A 54 -4.17 24.38 -5.76
C ASN A 54 -2.87 24.29 -4.94
N GLY A 55 -1.90 23.49 -5.38
CA GLY A 55 -0.63 23.28 -4.67
C GLY A 55 -0.76 22.41 -3.41
N GLU A 56 -1.86 21.69 -3.26
CA GLU A 56 -2.05 20.73 -2.17
C GLU A 56 -1.34 19.42 -2.51
N PRO A 57 -0.61 18.81 -1.54
CA PRO A 57 0.04 17.54 -1.78
C PRO A 57 -0.99 16.42 -1.95
N ILE A 58 -0.66 15.41 -2.75
CA ILE A 58 -1.50 14.20 -2.97
C ILE A 58 -0.83 12.91 -2.49
N TYR A 59 0.29 12.98 -1.75
CA TYR A 59 1.01 11.80 -1.30
C TYR A 59 0.13 10.89 -0.42
N ASP A 60 -0.92 11.41 0.23
CA ASP A 60 -1.85 10.65 1.05
C ASP A 60 -3.01 10.01 0.27
N ALA A 61 -3.07 10.21 -1.05
CA ALA A 61 -4.14 9.70 -1.90
C ALA A 61 -4.18 8.17 -1.97
N MET A 62 -3.08 7.50 -1.60
CA MET A 62 -2.99 6.04 -1.55
C MET A 62 -2.51 5.56 -0.18
N PRO A 63 -2.98 4.39 0.29
CA PRO A 63 -2.50 3.78 1.52
C PRO A 63 -0.98 3.59 1.50
N GLY A 64 -0.30 3.97 2.59
CA GLY A 64 1.14 3.80 2.75
C GLY A 64 2.03 4.89 2.13
N LEU A 65 1.47 5.83 1.37
CA LEU A 65 2.24 6.94 0.78
C LEU A 65 2.16 8.25 1.61
N GLY A 66 1.26 8.32 2.58
CA GLY A 66 1.17 9.42 3.56
C GLY A 66 1.75 9.07 4.93
N GLU A 67 1.30 9.77 5.97
CA GLU A 67 1.76 9.53 7.35
C GLU A 67 1.38 8.15 7.90
N LYS A 68 0.32 7.55 7.34
CA LYS A 68 -0.18 6.24 7.77
C LYS A 68 0.46 5.13 6.94
N ALA A 69 1.04 4.16 7.64
CA ALA A 69 1.49 2.92 7.05
C ALA A 69 0.36 2.21 6.28
N THR A 70 0.74 1.43 5.27
CA THR A 70 -0.20 0.54 4.58
C THR A 70 -0.88 -0.37 5.60
N PRO A 71 -2.21 -0.56 5.56
CA PRO A 71 -2.89 -1.55 6.40
C PRO A 71 -2.30 -2.96 6.23
N GLY A 72 -2.51 -3.84 7.21
CA GLY A 72 -1.98 -5.21 7.19
C GLY A 72 -1.03 -5.46 8.36
N PHE A 73 0.14 -6.05 8.07
CA PHE A 73 1.15 -6.35 9.07
C PHE A 73 1.69 -5.07 9.75
N PRO A 74 1.93 -5.06 11.08
CA PRO A 74 2.30 -3.85 11.82
C PRO A 74 3.68 -3.29 11.44
N THR A 75 3.88 -2.00 11.71
CA THR A 75 5.16 -1.29 11.50
C THR A 75 5.91 -0.95 12.79
N GLU A 76 5.23 -0.93 13.94
CA GLU A 76 5.85 -0.48 15.20
C GLU A 76 6.48 -1.62 15.99
N LYS A 77 5.82 -2.79 15.99
CA LYS A 77 6.25 -3.95 16.77
C LYS A 77 5.85 -5.24 16.07
N CYS A 78 6.75 -6.20 16.09
CA CYS A 78 6.44 -7.57 15.69
C CYS A 78 5.40 -8.20 16.63
N PRO A 79 4.39 -8.91 16.11
CA PRO A 79 3.52 -9.75 16.92
C PRO A 79 4.35 -10.77 17.72
N ASP A 80 3.83 -11.21 18.86
CA ASP A 80 4.55 -12.15 19.73
C ASP A 80 4.77 -13.51 19.05
N THR A 81 3.86 -13.90 18.14
CA THR A 81 3.94 -15.12 17.34
C THR A 81 4.17 -14.78 15.87
N MET A 82 5.02 -15.56 15.19
CA MET A 82 5.22 -15.42 13.75
C MET A 82 3.89 -15.63 13.00
N PRO A 83 3.53 -14.77 12.04
CA PRO A 83 2.36 -14.98 11.21
C PRO A 83 2.48 -16.22 10.34
N ASP A 84 1.34 -16.74 9.91
CA ASP A 84 1.30 -17.80 8.92
C ASP A 84 1.82 -17.30 7.56
N LEU A 85 2.88 -17.94 7.07
CA LEU A 85 3.49 -17.66 5.77
C LEU A 85 2.87 -18.48 4.64
N SER A 86 1.78 -19.21 4.89
CA SER A 86 1.08 -19.96 3.85
C SER A 86 0.64 -19.04 2.70
N GLY A 87 1.14 -19.31 1.49
CA GLY A 87 0.90 -18.49 0.31
C GLY A 87 1.81 -17.26 0.15
N CYS A 88 2.86 -17.14 0.96
CA CYS A 88 3.96 -16.19 0.76
C CYS A 88 5.09 -16.91 -0.01
N SER A 89 5.53 -16.37 -1.15
CA SER A 89 6.59 -16.97 -1.98
C SER A 89 7.86 -16.12 -2.06
N SER A 90 8.00 -15.11 -1.20
CA SER A 90 9.19 -14.27 -1.17
C SER A 90 10.40 -15.02 -0.59
N PHE A 91 11.60 -14.54 -0.91
CA PHE A 91 12.84 -15.07 -0.35
C PHE A 91 12.86 -14.98 1.18
N ALA A 92 12.42 -13.85 1.74
CA ALA A 92 12.24 -13.67 3.18
C ALA A 92 11.34 -14.75 3.80
N ALA A 93 10.20 -15.07 3.16
CA ALA A 93 9.29 -16.09 3.65
C ALA A 93 9.92 -17.49 3.61
N ALA A 94 10.70 -17.79 2.57
CA ALA A 94 11.43 -19.06 2.47
C ALA A 94 12.51 -19.19 3.56
N VAL A 95 13.28 -18.13 3.82
CA VAL A 95 14.31 -18.09 4.87
C VAL A 95 13.69 -18.29 6.26
N LEU A 96 12.62 -17.54 6.57
CA LEU A 96 11.88 -17.69 7.82
C LEU A 96 11.23 -19.09 7.98
N GLY A 97 10.75 -19.67 6.88
CA GLY A 97 10.20 -21.03 6.87
C GLY A 97 11.27 -22.12 7.07
N GLY A 98 12.51 -21.86 6.66
CA GLY A 98 13.66 -22.74 6.85
C GLY A 98 14.19 -22.76 8.28
N ASP A 99 14.01 -21.69 9.05
CA ASP A 99 14.40 -21.60 10.45
C ASP A 99 13.27 -20.99 11.32
N PRO A 100 12.40 -21.85 11.91
CA PRO A 100 11.30 -21.41 12.76
C PRO A 100 11.72 -20.59 14.00
N GLY A 101 12.99 -20.69 14.43
CA GLY A 101 13.50 -19.93 15.58
C GLY A 101 13.99 -18.53 15.24
N MET A 102 14.20 -18.23 13.95
CA MET A 102 14.78 -16.95 13.49
C MET A 102 13.90 -15.76 13.90
N TYR A 103 12.59 -15.87 13.70
CA TYR A 103 11.65 -14.82 14.07
C TYR A 103 11.75 -14.46 15.56
N ASP A 104 11.83 -15.46 16.45
CA ASP A 104 11.92 -15.24 17.88
C ASP A 104 13.23 -14.57 18.30
N ARG A 105 14.33 -14.86 17.61
CA ARG A 105 15.64 -14.21 17.85
C ARG A 105 15.65 -12.74 17.41
N LEU A 106 14.95 -12.41 16.33
CA LEU A 106 15.00 -11.08 15.71
C LEU A 106 13.85 -10.13 16.12
N LYS A 107 12.68 -10.65 16.51
CA LYS A 107 11.45 -9.83 16.73
C LYS A 107 11.55 -8.73 17.77
N GLN A 108 12.48 -8.85 18.74
CA GLN A 108 12.71 -7.85 19.79
C GLN A 108 13.92 -6.95 19.50
N GLN A 109 14.66 -7.20 18.41
CA GLN A 109 15.81 -6.38 18.06
C GLN A 109 15.36 -5.08 17.38
N GLN A 110 16.17 -4.04 17.56
CA GLN A 110 15.99 -2.74 16.94
C GLN A 110 17.34 -2.18 16.53
N THR A 111 17.34 -1.45 15.42
CA THR A 111 18.50 -0.69 14.98
C THR A 111 18.76 0.49 15.92
N PRO A 112 19.92 1.17 15.84
CA PRO A 112 20.19 2.38 16.63
C PRO A 112 19.19 3.52 16.41
N LEU A 113 18.50 3.55 15.26
CA LEU A 113 17.45 4.52 14.95
C LEU A 113 16.04 4.04 15.36
N GLY A 114 15.94 2.87 16.00
CA GLY A 114 14.69 2.32 16.51
C GLY A 114 13.87 1.53 15.48
N VAL A 115 14.43 1.20 14.31
CA VAL A 115 13.74 0.36 13.33
C VAL A 115 13.67 -1.06 13.86
N CYS A 116 12.45 -1.59 14.04
CA CYS A 116 12.24 -2.98 14.42
C CYS A 116 12.09 -3.89 13.19
N LEU A 117 11.97 -5.20 13.40
CA LEU A 117 11.84 -6.17 12.31
C LEU A 117 10.49 -6.07 11.56
N ALA A 118 9.45 -5.55 12.20
CA ALA A 118 8.09 -5.56 11.67
C ALA A 118 7.93 -4.84 10.31
N PRO A 119 8.37 -3.58 10.13
CA PRO A 119 8.28 -2.89 8.85
C PRO A 119 9.15 -3.56 7.78
N CYS A 120 10.23 -4.25 8.16
CA CYS A 120 11.08 -4.98 7.23
C CYS A 120 10.41 -6.23 6.65
N LEU A 121 9.61 -6.93 7.45
CA LEU A 121 8.89 -8.15 7.06
C LEU A 121 7.52 -7.90 6.41
N LYS A 122 6.98 -6.68 6.57
CA LYS A 122 5.67 -6.31 6.04
C LYS A 122 5.46 -6.70 4.58
N PRO A 123 6.42 -6.49 3.64
CA PRO A 123 6.24 -6.91 2.25
C PRO A 123 6.11 -8.42 2.08
N ALA A 124 6.87 -9.22 2.85
CA ALA A 124 6.79 -10.68 2.78
C ALA A 124 5.43 -11.24 3.24
N ILE A 125 4.76 -10.56 4.15
CA ILE A 125 3.54 -11.04 4.81
C ILE A 125 2.29 -10.49 4.12
N ASP A 126 2.27 -9.21 3.77
CA ASP A 126 1.09 -8.57 3.17
C ASP A 126 0.94 -8.91 1.69
N VAL A 127 2.04 -9.15 0.98
CA VAL A 127 2.03 -9.48 -0.45
C VAL A 127 1.97 -10.99 -0.61
N LYS A 128 0.75 -11.54 -0.61
CA LYS A 128 0.53 -12.93 -1.03
C LYS A 128 0.89 -13.07 -2.51
N SER A 129 1.80 -13.98 -2.82
CA SER A 129 2.36 -14.13 -4.16
C SER A 129 2.06 -15.51 -4.73
N SER A 130 1.88 -15.58 -6.04
CA SER A 130 1.85 -16.85 -6.76
C SER A 130 3.29 -17.44 -6.81
N PRO A 131 3.45 -18.76 -6.98
CA PRO A 131 4.77 -19.44 -6.97
C PRO A 131 5.80 -18.94 -8.00
N GLN A 132 5.44 -17.99 -8.87
CA GLN A 132 6.27 -17.44 -9.94
C GLN A 132 6.88 -16.06 -9.62
N THR A 133 6.67 -15.54 -8.40
CA THR A 133 7.18 -14.20 -8.03
C THR A 133 8.45 -14.30 -7.18
N ASP A 134 9.60 -14.08 -7.82
CA ASP A 134 10.91 -13.99 -7.18
C ASP A 134 11.12 -12.59 -6.58
N SER A 135 10.43 -12.30 -5.46
CA SER A 135 10.66 -11.06 -4.71
C SER A 135 11.49 -11.32 -3.45
N ALA A 136 12.31 -10.35 -3.05
CA ALA A 136 13.04 -10.42 -1.79
C ALA A 136 12.07 -10.51 -0.59
N GLY A 137 10.95 -9.78 -0.63
CA GLY A 137 9.99 -9.68 0.48
C GLY A 137 10.50 -8.89 1.69
N LEU A 138 11.64 -8.21 1.54
CA LEU A 138 12.32 -7.48 2.60
C LEU A 138 12.57 -6.03 2.19
N VAL A 139 12.38 -5.13 3.14
CA VAL A 139 12.75 -3.71 3.01
C VAL A 139 13.57 -3.32 4.23
N ALA A 140 14.71 -2.67 4.03
CA ALA A 140 15.48 -2.10 5.13
C ALA A 140 14.89 -0.72 5.50
N GLY A 141 14.59 -0.48 6.77
CA GLY A 141 14.16 0.84 7.25
C GLY A 141 15.31 1.82 7.45
N ASP A 142 16.53 1.31 7.64
CA ASP A 142 17.78 2.07 7.68
C ASP A 142 18.97 1.16 7.27
N GLU A 143 20.18 1.73 7.17
CA GLU A 143 21.40 0.98 6.83
C GLU A 143 21.76 -0.09 7.88
N ALA A 144 21.48 0.17 9.16
CA ALA A 144 21.83 -0.75 10.23
C ALA A 144 20.97 -2.03 10.25
N CYS A 145 19.89 -2.09 9.46
CA CYS A 145 19.08 -3.29 9.25
C CYS A 145 19.90 -4.47 8.71
N PHE A 146 20.88 -4.21 7.84
CA PHE A 146 21.72 -5.26 7.24
C PHE A 146 22.63 -5.95 8.27
N GLU A 147 22.98 -5.25 9.35
CA GLU A 147 23.76 -5.80 10.45
C GLU A 147 22.87 -6.34 11.58
N THR A 148 21.83 -5.59 11.96
CA THR A 148 20.92 -5.95 13.08
C THR A 148 20.09 -7.19 12.74
N PHE A 149 19.60 -7.30 11.51
CA PHE A 149 18.77 -8.42 11.05
C PHE A 149 19.53 -9.29 10.04
N ARG A 150 20.85 -9.39 10.21
CA ARG A 150 21.74 -10.04 9.23
C ARG A 150 21.32 -11.45 8.85
N GLU A 151 20.86 -12.25 9.81
CA GLU A 151 20.38 -13.62 9.57
C GLU A 151 19.27 -13.71 8.52
N LEU A 152 18.56 -12.59 8.27
CA LEU A 152 17.47 -12.49 7.30
C LEU A 152 17.87 -11.71 6.03
N PHE A 153 18.75 -10.71 6.14
CA PHE A 153 19.22 -9.90 5.00
C PHE A 153 20.43 -10.51 4.26
N ASP A 154 21.17 -11.42 4.90
CA ASP A 154 22.34 -12.16 4.39
C ASP A 154 22.29 -13.64 4.86
N PRO A 155 21.28 -14.42 4.43
CA PRO A 155 21.03 -15.79 4.89
C PRO A 155 21.88 -16.87 4.18
#